data_AF-A0A3D2BU27-F1
#
_entry.id   AF-A0A3D2BU27-F1
#
_cell.length_a   1.000
_cell.length_b   1.000
_cell.length_c   1.000
_cell.angle_alpha   90.00
_cell.angle_beta   90.00
_cell.angle_gamma   90.00
#
_symmetry.space_group_name_H-M   'P 1'
#
loop_
_entity.id
_entity.type
_entity.pdbx_description
1 polymer ?
#
loop_
_entity_poly.entity_id
_entity_poly.type
_entity_poly.pdbx_seq_one_letter_code
_entity_poly.pdbx_strand_id
1 'polypeptide(L)'
;QVSSTGQEDPVAARRFFQIEYAMDTAIAEFPKPYISLIDGIVMGGGLGISVNGRYRVMGDNIMAAMPETGIGLLPDVGATAFLNACPGRTGLYLGLTGARLDTADAIYAGFGTHHVASDKHPVLLDALINADYAGDRFAAVDAVLEQYSSPAGDSKLEALQRDIDRLFAADDMETIVAALQEDGSDVAKRALDAFGHMSPTSLKMTARQITSNPGISTRDSLILEYRLVCQVLLRHDFYEGIRAALVDKDRNPQWKPTTLAEVTSSYIDEHFKSLGDQELVLN
;
A
#
# COMPACT_ATOMS: atom_id res chain seq x y z
N GLN A 1 10.99 -8.56 13.01
CA GLN A 1 11.92 -9.60 12.51
C GLN A 1 12.94 -8.98 11.57
N VAL A 2 12.52 -8.27 10.50
CA VAL A 2 13.44 -7.60 9.57
C VAL A 2 14.30 -6.52 10.22
N SER A 3 13.75 -5.63 11.06
CA SER A 3 14.52 -4.55 11.69
C SER A 3 15.61 -5.04 12.64
N SER A 4 15.28 -6.03 13.50
CA SER A 4 16.20 -6.60 14.49
C SER A 4 17.38 -7.33 13.86
N THR A 5 17.20 -7.95 12.68
CA THR A 5 18.29 -8.64 11.97
C THR A 5 18.90 -7.78 10.87
N GLY A 6 18.19 -6.79 10.33
CA GLY A 6 18.60 -6.08 9.11
C GLY A 6 19.76 -5.12 9.30
N GLN A 7 19.86 -4.50 10.47
CA GLN A 7 20.99 -3.61 10.81
C GLN A 7 22.32 -4.39 10.88
N GLU A 8 22.27 -5.65 11.31
CA GLU A 8 23.44 -6.52 11.46
C GLU A 8 23.65 -7.44 10.24
N ASP A 9 22.57 -7.80 9.54
CA ASP A 9 22.55 -8.67 8.36
C ASP A 9 21.58 -8.15 7.27
N PRO A 10 22.05 -7.20 6.44
CA PRO A 10 21.30 -6.71 5.29
C PRO A 10 20.97 -7.79 4.24
N VAL A 11 21.69 -8.92 4.23
CA VAL A 11 21.40 -10.04 3.31
C VAL A 11 20.15 -10.78 3.77
N ALA A 12 20.04 -11.07 5.07
CA ALA A 12 18.85 -11.68 5.64
C ALA A 12 17.61 -10.79 5.49
N ALA A 13 17.75 -9.47 5.71
CA ALA A 13 16.64 -8.53 5.51
C ALA A 13 16.14 -8.51 4.05
N ARG A 14 17.05 -8.47 3.08
CA ARG A 14 16.67 -8.56 1.66
C ARG A 14 15.99 -9.87 1.32
N ARG A 15 16.47 -10.99 1.87
CA ARG A 15 15.87 -12.31 1.65
C ARG A 15 14.42 -12.38 2.12
N PHE A 16 14.06 -11.68 3.20
CA PHE A 16 12.67 -11.59 3.63
C PHE A 16 11.78 -11.01 2.52
N PHE A 17 12.13 -9.83 2.00
CA PHE A 17 11.38 -9.17 0.93
C PHE A 17 11.38 -9.97 -0.37
N GLN A 18 12.48 -10.68 -0.69
CA GLN A 18 12.48 -11.60 -1.85
C GLN A 18 11.42 -12.69 -1.71
N ILE A 19 11.26 -13.26 -0.51
CA ILE A 19 10.28 -14.32 -0.26
C ILE A 19 8.86 -13.75 -0.26
N GLU A 20 8.66 -12.60 0.40
CA GLU A 20 7.38 -11.91 0.44
C GLU A 20 6.89 -11.55 -0.96
N TYR A 21 7.74 -10.93 -1.77
CA TYR A 21 7.31 -10.46 -3.10
C TYR A 21 7.17 -11.60 -4.11
N ALA A 22 7.92 -12.70 -3.93
CA ALA A 22 7.67 -13.91 -4.69
C ALA A 22 6.30 -14.53 -4.34
N MET A 23 5.89 -14.46 -3.07
CA MET A 23 4.54 -14.86 -2.65
C MET A 23 3.47 -13.91 -3.21
N ASP A 24 3.66 -12.60 -3.14
CA ASP A 24 2.72 -11.61 -3.70
C ASP A 24 2.55 -11.80 -5.22
N THR A 25 3.65 -12.05 -5.94
CA THR A 25 3.63 -12.41 -7.36
C THR A 25 2.83 -13.70 -7.60
N ALA A 26 3.06 -14.73 -6.78
CA ALA A 26 2.36 -16.00 -6.91
C ALA A 26 0.85 -15.86 -6.64
N ILE A 27 0.44 -14.94 -5.76
CA ILE A 27 -0.97 -14.59 -5.52
C ILE A 27 -1.55 -13.88 -6.74
N ALA A 28 -0.84 -12.89 -7.29
CA ALA A 28 -1.27 -12.13 -8.46
C ALA A 28 -1.45 -12.99 -9.72
N GLU A 29 -0.58 -13.99 -9.88
CA GLU A 29 -0.56 -14.86 -11.06
C GLU A 29 -1.20 -16.23 -10.79
N PHE A 30 -1.92 -16.38 -9.66
CA PHE A 30 -2.45 -17.67 -9.25
C PHE A 30 -3.48 -18.19 -10.28
N PRO A 31 -3.31 -19.41 -10.84
CA PRO A 31 -4.15 -19.89 -11.94
C PRO A 31 -5.54 -20.37 -11.51
N LYS A 32 -5.84 -20.33 -10.21
CA LYS A 32 -7.13 -20.70 -9.61
C LYS A 32 -7.72 -19.49 -8.89
N PRO A 33 -9.03 -19.47 -8.62
CA PRO A 33 -9.62 -18.43 -7.78
C PRO A 33 -8.91 -18.32 -6.43
N TYR A 34 -8.29 -17.16 -6.18
CA TYR A 34 -7.75 -16.77 -4.88
C TYR A 34 -8.72 -15.78 -4.23
N ILE A 35 -9.25 -16.15 -3.06
CA ILE A 35 -10.29 -15.41 -2.35
C ILE A 35 -9.77 -15.02 -0.97
N SER A 36 -9.64 -13.72 -0.74
CA SER A 36 -9.37 -13.16 0.58
C SER A 36 -10.69 -12.78 1.24
N LEU A 37 -10.97 -13.36 2.41
CA LEU A 37 -12.02 -12.88 3.32
C LEU A 37 -11.34 -11.98 4.35
N ILE A 38 -11.64 -10.69 4.30
CA ILE A 38 -10.93 -9.65 5.06
C ILE A 38 -11.94 -9.01 6.01
N ASP A 39 -11.68 -9.07 7.31
CA ASP A 39 -12.47 -8.37 8.31
C ASP A 39 -11.56 -7.91 9.45
N GLY A 40 -11.52 -6.60 9.70
CA GLY A 40 -10.60 -5.98 10.64
C GLY A 40 -9.46 -5.21 9.97
N ILE A 41 -8.30 -5.18 10.64
CA ILE A 41 -7.14 -4.39 10.24
C ILE A 41 -6.38 -5.09 9.10
N VAL A 42 -6.16 -4.38 8.00
CA VAL A 42 -5.39 -4.87 6.84
C VAL A 42 -4.42 -3.79 6.35
N MET A 43 -3.14 -3.93 6.67
CA MET A 43 -2.13 -2.90 6.40
C MET A 43 -0.83 -3.52 5.91
N GLY A 44 -0.07 -2.78 5.08
CA GLY A 44 1.22 -3.22 4.53
C GLY A 44 1.14 -4.60 3.90
N GLY A 45 1.97 -5.54 4.35
CA GLY A 45 1.95 -6.94 3.88
C GLY A 45 0.58 -7.65 3.97
N GLY A 46 -0.33 -7.21 4.85
CA GLY A 46 -1.72 -7.70 4.85
C GLY A 46 -2.50 -7.33 3.58
N LEU A 47 -2.25 -6.13 3.03
CA LEU A 47 -2.73 -5.73 1.71
C LEU A 47 -2.00 -6.48 0.60
N GLY A 48 -0.69 -6.76 0.77
CA GLY A 48 0.09 -7.59 -0.16
C GLY A 48 -0.53 -8.97 -0.42
N ILE A 49 -0.85 -9.70 0.64
CA ILE A 49 -1.46 -11.03 0.52
C ILE A 49 -2.93 -11.02 0.08
N SER A 50 -3.55 -9.86 -0.10
CA SER A 50 -4.98 -9.76 -0.41
C SER A 50 -5.27 -8.99 -1.69
N VAL A 51 -4.82 -7.73 -1.80
CA VAL A 51 -5.08 -6.83 -2.94
C VAL A 51 -4.56 -7.40 -4.25
N ASN A 52 -3.43 -8.11 -4.20
CA ASN A 52 -2.84 -8.79 -5.36
C ASN A 52 -3.69 -9.95 -5.88
N GLY A 53 -4.62 -10.51 -5.10
CA GLY A 53 -5.49 -11.60 -5.53
C GLY A 53 -6.53 -11.18 -6.57
N ARG A 54 -7.50 -12.06 -6.90
CA ARG A 54 -8.64 -11.70 -7.78
C ARG A 54 -9.91 -11.33 -7.00
N TYR A 55 -10.15 -11.97 -5.85
CA TYR A 55 -11.32 -11.75 -5.02
C TYR A 55 -10.90 -11.24 -3.64
N ARG A 56 -11.36 -10.03 -3.30
CA ARG A 56 -11.08 -9.33 -2.04
C ARG A 56 -12.43 -9.01 -1.39
N VAL A 57 -12.92 -9.92 -0.57
CA VAL A 57 -14.21 -9.80 0.10
C VAL A 57 -14.00 -9.07 1.42
N MET A 58 -14.56 -7.88 1.52
CA MET A 58 -14.46 -7.02 2.70
C MET A 58 -15.68 -7.20 3.60
N GLY A 59 -15.42 -7.36 4.91
CA GLY A 59 -16.42 -7.33 5.97
C GLY A 59 -16.79 -5.92 6.42
N ASP A 60 -17.48 -5.82 7.56
CA ASP A 60 -17.97 -4.56 8.11
C ASP A 60 -16.87 -3.76 8.86
N ASN A 61 -15.82 -4.42 9.36
CA ASN A 61 -14.87 -3.83 10.32
C ASN A 61 -13.53 -3.45 9.69
N ILE A 62 -13.50 -3.10 8.41
CA ILE A 62 -12.25 -2.82 7.71
C ILE A 62 -11.58 -1.57 8.28
N MET A 63 -10.26 -1.71 8.51
CA MET A 63 -9.34 -0.59 8.65
C MET A 63 -8.12 -0.86 7.75
N ALA A 64 -8.19 -0.38 6.52
CA ALA A 64 -7.11 -0.53 5.54
C ALA A 64 -6.18 0.69 5.51
N ALA A 65 -4.87 0.50 5.34
CA ALA A 65 -3.92 1.60 5.12
C ALA A 65 -2.56 1.09 4.60
N MET A 66 -1.81 1.98 3.95
CA MET A 66 -0.37 1.84 3.70
C MET A 66 0.40 2.86 4.57
N PRO A 67 0.70 2.56 5.85
CA PRO A 67 1.30 3.50 6.80
C PRO A 67 2.85 3.58 6.71
N GLU A 68 3.47 2.99 5.70
CA GLU A 68 4.91 2.71 5.61
C GLU A 68 5.79 3.97 5.67
N THR A 69 5.30 5.10 5.16
CA THR A 69 6.02 6.38 5.22
C THR A 69 6.25 6.86 6.65
N GLY A 70 5.38 6.46 7.58
CA GLY A 70 5.48 6.76 9.02
C GLY A 70 6.48 5.91 9.78
N ILE A 71 7.02 4.85 9.15
CA ILE A 71 8.05 3.98 9.72
C ILE A 71 9.36 4.03 8.92
N GLY A 72 9.52 5.02 8.03
CA GLY A 72 10.73 5.18 7.21
C GLY A 72 10.87 4.14 6.10
N LEU A 73 9.75 3.55 5.66
CA LEU A 73 9.64 2.71 4.48
C LEU A 73 8.77 3.42 3.42
N LEU A 74 8.38 2.74 2.36
CA LEU A 74 7.47 3.22 1.30
C LEU A 74 6.39 2.15 1.09
N PRO A 75 5.22 2.49 0.54
CA PRO A 75 4.21 1.50 0.19
C PRO A 75 4.81 0.44 -0.74
N ASP A 76 4.88 -0.81 -0.31
CA ASP A 76 5.46 -1.94 -1.03
C ASP A 76 4.42 -3.04 -1.30
N VAL A 77 4.84 -4.29 -1.47
CA VAL A 77 3.96 -5.47 -1.68
C VAL A 77 2.98 -5.35 -2.86
N GLY A 78 3.39 -4.66 -3.92
CA GLY A 78 2.59 -4.38 -5.13
C GLY A 78 1.85 -3.04 -5.09
N ALA A 79 2.04 -2.23 -4.04
CA ALA A 79 1.33 -0.98 -3.85
C ALA A 79 1.53 0.03 -4.97
N THR A 80 2.66 0.04 -5.67
CA THR A 80 2.82 0.91 -6.84
C THR A 80 1.74 0.63 -7.88
N ALA A 81 1.43 -0.64 -8.12
CA ALA A 81 0.41 -1.02 -9.10
C ALA A 81 -0.99 -0.69 -8.60
N PHE A 82 -1.36 -1.13 -7.40
CA PHE A 82 -2.74 -0.94 -6.92
C PHE A 82 -3.04 0.50 -6.49
N LEU A 83 -2.07 1.28 -6.01
CA LEU A 83 -2.26 2.72 -5.75
C LEU A 83 -2.40 3.49 -7.07
N ASN A 84 -1.65 3.14 -8.12
CA ASN A 84 -1.85 3.75 -9.45
C ASN A 84 -3.19 3.36 -10.10
N ALA A 85 -3.82 2.28 -9.65
CA ALA A 85 -5.15 1.88 -10.10
C ALA A 85 -6.29 2.60 -9.36
N CYS A 86 -6.01 3.31 -8.26
CA CYS A 86 -7.01 4.11 -7.56
C CYS A 86 -7.54 5.25 -8.44
N PRO A 87 -8.77 5.75 -8.19
CA PRO A 87 -9.31 6.88 -8.96
C PRO A 87 -8.46 8.15 -8.84
N GLY A 88 -8.07 8.74 -9.97
CA GLY A 88 -7.35 10.02 -10.01
C GLY A 88 -6.05 10.03 -9.20
N ARG A 89 -5.89 10.99 -8.28
CA ARG A 89 -4.72 11.12 -7.39
C ARG A 89 -4.91 10.46 -6.02
N THR A 90 -5.97 9.67 -5.85
CA THR A 90 -6.29 9.01 -4.58
C THR A 90 -5.16 8.10 -4.11
N GLY A 91 -4.56 7.29 -4.99
CA GLY A 91 -3.45 6.42 -4.59
C GLY A 91 -2.24 7.18 -4.07
N LEU A 92 -1.91 8.33 -4.68
CA LEU A 92 -0.84 9.22 -4.23
C LEU A 92 -1.14 9.79 -2.83
N TYR A 93 -2.37 10.28 -2.62
CA TYR A 93 -2.82 10.73 -1.31
C TYR A 93 -2.70 9.63 -0.25
N LEU A 94 -3.18 8.42 -0.54
CA LEU A 94 -3.15 7.29 0.38
C LEU A 94 -1.72 6.87 0.74
N GLY A 95 -0.85 6.71 -0.26
CA GLY A 95 0.54 6.32 -0.05
C GLY A 95 1.36 7.35 0.74
N LEU A 96 1.10 8.64 0.54
CA LEU A 96 1.83 9.70 1.25
C LEU A 96 1.33 9.93 2.67
N THR A 97 0.02 9.87 2.89
CA THR A 97 -0.59 10.21 4.19
C THR A 97 -0.78 9.02 5.13
N GLY A 98 -0.76 7.78 4.60
CA GLY A 98 -1.14 6.59 5.37
C GLY A 98 -2.58 6.64 5.86
N ALA A 99 -3.46 7.37 5.16
CA ALA A 99 -4.86 7.52 5.54
C ALA A 99 -5.54 6.15 5.67
N ARG A 100 -6.42 6.04 6.68
CA ARG A 100 -7.15 4.83 6.98
C ARG A 100 -8.48 4.82 6.25
N LEU A 101 -8.82 3.66 5.70
CA LEU A 101 -10.04 3.42 4.93
C LEU A 101 -10.94 2.47 5.71
N ASP A 102 -12.23 2.83 5.79
CA ASP A 102 -13.28 1.89 6.13
C ASP A 102 -13.66 1.03 4.91
N THR A 103 -14.64 0.15 5.07
CA THR A 103 -15.07 -0.79 4.03
C THR A 103 -15.48 -0.10 2.73
N ALA A 104 -16.26 0.99 2.81
CA ALA A 104 -16.73 1.71 1.63
C ALA A 104 -15.58 2.42 0.91
N ASP A 105 -14.70 3.07 1.69
CA ASP A 105 -13.52 3.75 1.17
C ASP A 105 -12.53 2.76 0.52
N ALA A 106 -12.33 1.58 1.12
CA ALA A 106 -11.44 0.54 0.61
C ALA A 106 -11.95 -0.06 -0.72
N ILE A 107 -13.26 -0.25 -0.86
CA ILE A 107 -13.86 -0.70 -2.13
C ILE A 107 -13.76 0.40 -3.19
N TYR A 108 -14.04 1.66 -2.83
CA TYR A 108 -13.87 2.79 -3.74
C TYR A 108 -12.43 2.94 -4.25
N ALA A 109 -11.44 2.75 -3.37
CA ALA A 109 -10.03 2.78 -3.74
C ALA A 109 -9.58 1.55 -4.55
N GLY A 110 -10.44 0.52 -4.71
CA GLY A 110 -10.12 -0.72 -5.42
C GLY A 110 -9.41 -1.78 -4.58
N PHE A 111 -9.24 -1.58 -3.27
CA PHE A 111 -8.61 -2.55 -2.36
C PHE A 111 -9.57 -3.71 -2.05
N GLY A 112 -10.88 -3.50 -2.13
CA GLY A 112 -11.91 -4.53 -2.05
C GLY A 112 -12.65 -4.68 -3.38
N THR A 113 -13.14 -5.88 -3.69
CA THR A 113 -14.06 -6.08 -4.83
C THR A 113 -15.50 -6.30 -4.43
N HIS A 114 -15.73 -6.90 -3.26
CA HIS A 114 -17.05 -7.23 -2.78
C HIS A 114 -17.14 -6.81 -1.32
N HIS A 115 -18.34 -6.40 -0.91
CA HIS A 115 -18.68 -6.28 0.50
C HIS A 115 -19.68 -7.38 0.86
N VAL A 116 -19.39 -8.12 1.92
CA VAL A 116 -20.28 -9.10 2.52
C VAL A 116 -20.28 -8.83 4.01
N ALA A 117 -21.46 -8.71 4.62
CA ALA A 117 -21.57 -8.47 6.06
C ALA A 117 -20.75 -9.53 6.83
N SER A 118 -20.02 -9.10 7.86
CA SER A 118 -19.07 -9.95 8.59
C SER A 118 -19.73 -11.20 9.17
N ASP A 119 -20.98 -11.08 9.61
CA ASP A 119 -21.77 -12.20 10.15
C ASP A 119 -22.14 -13.26 9.10
N LYS A 120 -22.02 -12.94 7.81
CA LYS A 120 -22.25 -13.86 6.68
C LYS A 120 -20.99 -14.55 6.19
N HIS A 121 -19.79 -14.14 6.61
CA HIS A 121 -18.54 -14.78 6.19
C HIS A 121 -18.51 -16.31 6.41
N PRO A 122 -19.00 -16.86 7.55
CA PRO A 122 -19.05 -18.32 7.73
C PRO A 122 -19.95 -19.03 6.70
N VAL A 123 -21.13 -18.47 6.42
CA VAL A 123 -22.08 -19.06 5.46
C VAL A 123 -21.57 -18.91 4.02
N LEU A 124 -20.93 -17.79 3.70
CA LEU A 124 -20.25 -17.59 2.43
C LEU A 124 -19.14 -18.65 2.23
N LEU A 125 -18.32 -18.89 3.26
CA LEU A 125 -17.26 -19.89 3.20
C LEU A 125 -17.84 -21.29 2.95
N ASP A 126 -18.91 -21.66 3.65
CA ASP A 126 -19.61 -22.92 3.41
C ASP A 126 -20.15 -23.02 1.97
N ALA A 127 -20.72 -21.93 1.43
CA ALA A 127 -21.21 -21.89 0.05
C ALA A 127 -20.08 -22.05 -0.97
N LEU A 128 -18.94 -21.40 -0.76
CA LEU A 128 -17.74 -21.55 -1.60
C LEU A 128 -17.19 -22.98 -1.54
N ILE A 129 -17.13 -23.61 -0.36
CA ILE A 129 -16.66 -24.99 -0.21
C ILE A 129 -17.54 -25.98 -0.98
N ASN A 130 -18.85 -25.75 -1.00
CA ASN A 130 -19.85 -26.66 -1.59
C ASN A 130 -20.24 -26.31 -3.03
N ALA A 131 -19.65 -25.28 -3.64
CA ALA A 131 -19.94 -24.89 -5.01
C ALA A 131 -19.44 -25.93 -6.03
N ASP A 132 -20.10 -25.98 -7.19
CA ASP A 132 -19.67 -26.83 -8.31
C ASP A 132 -18.59 -26.14 -9.15
N TYR A 133 -17.38 -26.69 -9.08
CA TYR A 133 -16.20 -26.22 -9.82
C TYR A 133 -15.83 -27.10 -11.02
N ALA A 134 -16.74 -27.97 -11.50
CA ALA A 134 -16.50 -28.82 -12.66
C ALA A 134 -16.38 -28.01 -13.97
N GLY A 135 -17.05 -26.86 -14.04
CA GLY A 135 -17.01 -25.92 -15.17
C GLY A 135 -15.96 -24.81 -15.01
N ASP A 136 -16.34 -23.59 -15.38
CA ASP A 136 -15.51 -22.41 -15.15
C ASP A 136 -15.47 -22.07 -13.65
N ARG A 137 -14.30 -22.26 -13.05
CA ARG A 137 -14.07 -22.04 -11.62
C ARG A 137 -14.25 -20.60 -11.20
N PHE A 138 -13.94 -19.64 -12.08
CA PHE A 138 -14.10 -18.23 -11.79
C PHE A 138 -15.58 -17.85 -11.81
N ALA A 139 -16.32 -18.31 -12.82
CA ALA A 139 -17.77 -18.10 -12.90
C ALA A 139 -18.51 -18.70 -11.69
N ALA A 140 -18.06 -19.85 -11.17
CA ALA A 140 -18.62 -20.43 -9.96
C ALA A 140 -18.41 -19.54 -8.72
N VAL A 141 -17.21 -18.95 -8.57
CA VAL A 141 -16.95 -17.99 -7.48
C VAL A 141 -17.76 -16.71 -7.66
N ASP A 142 -17.81 -16.16 -8.87
CA ASP A 142 -18.57 -14.95 -9.19
C ASP A 142 -20.05 -15.11 -8.80
N ALA A 143 -20.66 -16.25 -9.17
CA ALA A 143 -22.05 -16.56 -8.85
C ALA A 143 -22.31 -16.67 -7.33
N VAL A 144 -21.40 -17.29 -6.59
CA VAL A 144 -21.51 -17.36 -5.12
C VAL A 144 -21.37 -15.96 -4.53
N LEU A 145 -20.36 -15.18 -4.91
CA LEU A 145 -20.14 -13.85 -4.35
C LEU A 145 -21.30 -12.89 -4.66
N GLU A 146 -21.88 -12.95 -5.87
CA GLU A 146 -23.05 -12.14 -6.24
C GLU A 146 -24.24 -12.39 -5.31
N GLN A 147 -24.46 -13.63 -4.86
CA GLN A 147 -25.55 -13.98 -3.96
C GLN A 147 -25.42 -13.35 -2.56
N TYR A 148 -24.18 -13.21 -2.06
CA TYR A 148 -23.92 -12.73 -0.69
C TYR A 148 -23.52 -11.25 -0.63
N SER A 149 -23.13 -10.66 -1.76
CA SER A 149 -22.63 -9.29 -1.80
C SER A 149 -23.74 -8.28 -1.54
N SER A 150 -23.38 -7.19 -0.86
CA SER A 150 -24.27 -6.05 -0.62
C SER A 150 -23.49 -4.74 -0.76
N PRO A 151 -24.16 -3.61 -1.03
CA PRO A 151 -23.49 -2.32 -1.06
C PRO A 151 -22.75 -2.03 0.25
N ALA A 152 -21.53 -1.51 0.16
CA ALA A 152 -20.72 -1.13 1.33
C ALA A 152 -21.15 0.20 1.99
N GLY A 153 -22.11 0.91 1.37
CA GLY A 153 -22.51 2.26 1.76
C GLY A 153 -21.73 3.34 1.02
N ASP A 154 -21.86 4.58 1.49
CA ASP A 154 -21.26 5.77 0.86
C ASP A 154 -19.78 5.91 1.23
N SER A 155 -18.93 6.16 0.23
CA SER A 155 -17.50 6.40 0.41
C SER A 155 -17.21 7.85 0.77
N LYS A 156 -16.54 8.07 1.91
CA LYS A 156 -16.05 9.40 2.33
C LYS A 156 -14.90 9.84 1.45
N LEU A 157 -14.09 8.88 1.00
CA LEU A 157 -12.98 9.11 0.10
C LEU A 157 -13.46 9.60 -1.26
N GLU A 158 -14.54 9.02 -1.79
CA GLU A 158 -15.18 9.47 -3.03
C GLU A 158 -15.65 10.93 -2.93
N ALA A 159 -16.25 11.30 -1.79
CA ALA A 159 -16.68 12.67 -1.54
C ALA A 159 -15.51 13.68 -1.55
N LEU A 160 -14.28 13.23 -1.25
CA LEU A 160 -13.06 14.04 -1.26
C LEU A 160 -12.29 14.01 -2.59
N GLN A 161 -12.69 13.16 -3.54
CA GLN A 161 -11.93 12.88 -4.77
C GLN A 161 -11.51 14.15 -5.52
N ARG A 162 -12.44 15.09 -5.72
CA ARG A 162 -12.15 16.33 -6.47
C ARG A 162 -11.11 17.21 -5.78
N ASP A 163 -11.15 17.27 -4.46
CA ASP A 163 -10.16 18.04 -3.70
C ASP A 163 -8.81 17.32 -3.69
N ILE A 164 -8.81 16.00 -3.55
CA ILE A 164 -7.59 15.19 -3.64
C ILE A 164 -6.93 15.37 -5.01
N ASP A 165 -7.69 15.25 -6.11
CA ASP A 165 -7.17 15.42 -7.47
C ASP A 165 -6.53 16.78 -7.69
N ARG A 166 -7.14 17.84 -7.15
CA ARG A 166 -6.65 19.21 -7.26
C ARG A 166 -5.41 19.44 -6.39
N LEU A 167 -5.42 18.98 -5.15
CA LEU A 167 -4.37 19.26 -4.16
C LEU A 167 -3.12 18.38 -4.37
N PHE A 168 -3.30 17.19 -4.93
CA PHE A 168 -2.24 16.24 -5.27
C PHE A 168 -1.96 16.19 -6.78
N ALA A 169 -2.26 17.27 -7.50
CA ALA A 169 -2.11 17.34 -8.95
C ALA A 169 -0.67 17.27 -9.43
N ALA A 170 0.29 17.71 -8.61
CA ALA A 170 1.72 17.71 -8.90
C ALA A 170 2.37 16.35 -8.57
N ASP A 171 3.57 16.13 -9.13
CA ASP A 171 4.30 14.87 -8.97
C ASP A 171 5.46 14.96 -7.95
N ASP A 172 5.71 16.15 -7.39
CA ASP A 172 6.74 16.43 -6.39
C ASP A 172 6.15 16.96 -5.07
N MET A 173 6.84 16.64 -3.97
CA MET A 173 6.35 16.94 -2.62
C MET A 173 6.30 18.43 -2.30
N GLU A 174 7.26 19.21 -2.79
CA GLU A 174 7.31 20.65 -2.54
C GLU A 174 6.11 21.37 -3.13
N THR A 175 5.74 21.06 -4.36
CA THR A 175 4.57 21.64 -5.02
C THR A 175 3.28 21.18 -4.36
N ILE A 176 3.18 19.90 -3.97
CA ILE A 176 2.02 19.39 -3.21
C ILE A 176 1.88 20.13 -1.88
N VAL A 177 2.96 20.28 -1.11
CA VAL A 177 2.93 21.00 0.18
C VAL A 177 2.51 22.46 -0.01
N ALA A 178 3.03 23.14 -1.03
CA ALA A 178 2.64 24.52 -1.33
C ALA A 178 1.13 24.64 -1.63
N ALA A 179 0.59 23.74 -2.47
CA ALA A 179 -0.84 23.73 -2.80
C ALA A 179 -1.72 23.48 -1.56
N LEU A 180 -1.33 22.55 -0.68
CA LEU A 180 -2.04 22.27 0.57
C LEU A 180 -2.01 23.47 1.54
N GLN A 181 -0.87 24.16 1.64
CA GLN A 181 -0.71 25.34 2.50
C GLN A 181 -1.55 26.52 2.02
N GLU A 182 -1.62 26.74 0.70
CA GLU A 182 -2.43 27.81 0.10
C GLU A 182 -3.93 27.57 0.25
N ASP A 183 -4.38 26.32 0.10
CA ASP A 183 -5.80 25.94 0.14
C ASP A 183 -6.42 26.04 1.54
N GLY A 184 -5.76 25.47 2.56
CA GLY A 184 -6.20 25.57 3.95
C GLY A 184 -7.51 24.85 4.33
N SER A 185 -8.09 24.03 3.45
CA SER A 185 -9.25 23.17 3.78
C SER A 185 -8.91 22.08 4.80
N ASP A 186 -9.93 21.38 5.31
CA ASP A 186 -9.75 20.29 6.27
C ASP A 186 -9.04 19.07 5.68
N VAL A 187 -9.18 18.80 4.38
CA VAL A 187 -8.38 17.76 3.71
C VAL A 187 -6.92 18.19 3.61
N ALA A 188 -6.66 19.46 3.28
CA ALA A 188 -5.31 19.99 3.16
C ALA A 188 -4.56 19.99 4.50
N LYS A 189 -5.23 20.46 5.57
CA LYS A 189 -4.67 20.46 6.93
C LYS A 189 -4.37 19.05 7.43
N ARG A 190 -5.27 18.07 7.20
CA ARG A 190 -5.05 16.68 7.59
C ARG A 190 -3.86 16.05 6.86
N ALA A 191 -3.69 16.33 5.56
CA ALA A 191 -2.53 15.86 4.81
C ALA A 191 -1.22 16.46 5.34
N LEU A 192 -1.19 17.78 5.60
CA LEU A 192 -0.01 18.46 6.16
C LEU A 192 0.35 17.93 7.56
N ASP A 193 -0.64 17.71 8.41
CA ASP A 193 -0.44 17.11 9.73
C ASP A 193 0.15 15.69 9.61
N ALA A 194 -0.41 14.86 8.72
CA ALA A 194 0.14 13.54 8.45
C ALA A 194 1.61 13.61 8.00
N PHE A 195 1.95 14.48 7.04
CA PHE A 195 3.32 14.63 6.55
C PHE A 195 4.32 15.02 7.63
N GLY A 196 3.89 15.79 8.63
CA GLY A 196 4.74 16.18 9.77
C GLY A 196 5.24 14.98 10.60
N HIS A 197 4.61 13.82 10.48
CA HIS A 197 4.96 12.60 11.20
C HIS A 197 5.71 11.58 10.32
N MET A 198 5.84 11.81 9.02
CA MET A 198 6.46 10.87 8.07
C MET A 198 7.93 11.16 7.83
N SER A 199 8.69 10.16 7.38
CA SER A 199 10.06 10.38 6.90
C SER A 199 10.02 11.27 5.64
N PRO A 200 10.78 12.39 5.61
CA PRO A 200 10.91 13.21 4.40
C PRO A 200 11.46 12.42 3.20
N THR A 201 12.36 11.46 3.46
CA THR A 201 12.89 10.56 2.43
C THR A 201 11.77 9.69 1.86
N SER A 202 11.01 9.02 2.73
CA SER A 202 9.90 8.16 2.35
C SER A 202 8.82 8.88 1.55
N LEU A 203 8.48 10.12 1.94
CA LEU A 203 7.51 10.94 1.21
C LEU A 203 7.97 11.19 -0.23
N LYS A 204 9.21 11.63 -0.45
CA LYS A 204 9.72 11.89 -1.81
C LYS A 204 9.90 10.62 -2.63
N MET A 205 10.33 9.53 -1.99
CA MET A 205 10.42 8.23 -2.66
C MET A 205 9.05 7.75 -3.12
N THR A 206 8.05 7.80 -2.23
CA THR A 206 6.67 7.37 -2.51
C THR A 206 6.02 8.22 -3.60
N ALA A 207 6.20 9.55 -3.55
CA ALA A 207 5.70 10.44 -4.59
C ALA A 207 6.26 10.02 -5.96
N ARG A 208 7.58 9.87 -6.10
CA ARG A 208 8.23 9.45 -7.34
C ARG A 208 7.83 8.04 -7.77
N GLN A 209 7.78 7.09 -6.84
CA GLN A 209 7.40 5.71 -7.07
C GLN A 209 6.03 5.63 -7.74
N ILE A 210 5.04 6.35 -7.21
CA ILE A 210 3.68 6.33 -7.73
C ILE A 210 3.62 7.11 -9.05
N THR A 211 4.09 8.36 -9.09
CA THR A 211 3.90 9.27 -10.22
C THR A 211 4.71 8.91 -11.47
N SER A 212 5.85 8.25 -11.31
CA SER A 212 6.72 7.86 -12.45
C SER A 212 6.33 6.53 -13.09
N ASN A 213 5.36 5.79 -12.53
CA ASN A 213 5.03 4.43 -12.96
C ASN A 213 3.53 4.21 -13.24
N PRO A 214 2.84 5.10 -13.98
CA PRO A 214 1.43 4.93 -14.28
C PRO A 214 1.18 3.64 -15.07
N GLY A 215 0.22 2.83 -14.63
CA GLY A 215 -0.16 1.59 -15.31
C GLY A 215 0.87 0.46 -15.21
N ILE A 216 1.82 0.54 -14.27
CA ILE A 216 2.78 -0.54 -14.00
C ILE A 216 2.05 -1.84 -13.62
N SER A 217 2.55 -2.97 -14.11
CA SER A 217 2.02 -4.29 -13.73
C SER A 217 2.39 -4.64 -12.29
N THR A 218 1.62 -5.52 -11.63
CA THR A 218 1.95 -6.01 -10.28
C THR A 218 3.33 -6.66 -10.21
N ARG A 219 3.72 -7.41 -11.26
CA ARG A 219 5.04 -8.05 -11.32
C ARG A 219 6.16 -7.01 -11.38
N ASP A 220 6.01 -6.01 -12.25
CA ASP A 220 7.01 -4.95 -12.41
C ASP A 220 7.05 -4.03 -11.19
N SER A 221 5.91 -3.78 -10.52
CA SER A 221 5.89 -3.01 -9.27
C SER A 221 6.64 -3.70 -8.16
N LEU A 222 6.50 -5.02 -8.01
CA LEU A 222 7.24 -5.79 -6.99
C LEU A 222 8.76 -5.76 -7.24
N ILE A 223 9.18 -5.81 -8.51
CA ILE A 223 10.60 -5.66 -8.87
C ILE A 223 11.11 -4.25 -8.53
N LEU A 224 10.34 -3.21 -8.88
CA LEU A 224 10.67 -1.82 -8.53
C LEU A 224 10.76 -1.63 -7.01
N GLU A 225 9.74 -2.05 -6.28
CA GLU A 225 9.65 -1.92 -4.82
C GLU A 225 10.78 -2.67 -4.13
N TYR A 226 11.18 -3.84 -4.65
CA TYR A 226 12.31 -4.58 -4.10
C TYR A 226 13.61 -3.78 -4.17
N ARG A 227 13.86 -3.13 -5.30
CA ARG A 227 14.99 -2.22 -5.45
C ARG A 227 14.93 -1.10 -4.41
N LEU A 228 13.78 -0.45 -4.27
CA LEU A 228 13.59 0.67 -3.35
C LEU A 228 13.78 0.25 -1.89
N VAL A 229 13.17 -0.86 -1.49
CA VAL A 229 13.30 -1.40 -0.13
C VAL A 229 14.74 -1.83 0.18
N CYS A 230 15.44 -2.45 -0.77
CA CYS A 230 16.86 -2.76 -0.60
C CYS A 230 17.71 -1.51 -0.32
N GLN A 231 17.40 -0.39 -0.96
CA GLN A 231 18.10 0.87 -0.72
C GLN A 231 17.73 1.47 0.64
N VAL A 232 16.44 1.41 1.01
CA VAL A 232 15.96 1.86 2.33
C VAL A 232 16.61 1.07 3.48
N LEU A 233 16.81 -0.24 3.31
CA LEU A 233 17.48 -1.09 4.30
C LEU A 233 18.94 -0.70 4.58
N LEU A 234 19.58 0.08 3.70
CA LEU A 234 20.94 0.60 3.89
C LEU A 234 20.96 1.99 4.56
N ARG A 235 19.80 2.51 4.95
CA ARG A 235 19.62 3.89 5.42
C ARG A 235 19.04 3.93 6.83
N HIS A 236 19.03 5.14 7.38
CA HIS A 236 18.70 5.41 8.77
C HIS A 236 17.21 5.23 9.08
N ASP A 237 16.34 5.83 8.26
CA ASP A 237 14.94 6.10 8.65
C ASP A 237 14.12 4.83 8.89
N PHE A 238 14.35 3.75 8.14
CA PHE A 238 13.63 2.50 8.40
C PHE A 238 13.85 1.97 9.83
N TYR A 239 15.10 1.93 10.28
CA TYR A 239 15.40 1.43 11.61
C TYR A 239 14.93 2.38 12.71
N GLU A 240 15.05 3.68 12.49
CA GLU A 240 14.56 4.70 13.42
C GLU A 240 13.02 4.69 13.53
N GLY A 241 12.32 4.55 12.40
CA GLY A 241 10.87 4.45 12.36
C GLY A 241 10.38 3.21 13.09
N ILE A 242 11.03 2.07 12.88
CA ILE A 242 10.70 0.84 13.62
C ILE A 242 11.01 0.99 15.11
N ARG A 243 12.13 1.62 15.49
CA ARG A 243 12.43 1.93 16.89
C ARG A 243 11.30 2.71 17.53
N ALA A 244 10.93 3.85 16.92
CA ALA A 244 9.90 4.74 17.45
C ALA A 244 8.50 4.10 17.50
N ALA A 245 8.13 3.30 16.50
CA ALA A 245 6.78 2.74 16.37
C ALA A 245 6.58 1.44 17.17
N LEU A 246 7.57 0.54 17.17
CA LEU A 246 7.37 -0.85 17.62
C LEU A 246 8.27 -1.25 18.81
N VAL A 247 9.48 -0.69 18.89
CA VAL A 247 10.45 -1.05 19.94
C VAL A 247 10.20 -0.18 21.18
N ASP A 248 10.47 1.12 21.06
CA ASP A 248 10.34 2.08 22.16
C ASP A 248 8.89 2.59 22.29
N LYS A 249 8.14 2.55 21.18
CA LYS A 249 6.73 2.97 21.10
C LYS A 249 6.52 4.42 21.55
N ASP A 250 7.53 5.27 21.39
CA ASP A 250 7.49 6.69 21.75
C ASP A 250 6.76 7.55 20.71
N ARG A 251 6.57 7.02 19.48
CA ARG A 251 6.01 7.73 18.33
C ARG A 251 6.73 9.06 18.02
N ASN A 252 8.03 9.12 18.28
CA ASN A 252 8.86 10.30 18.07
C ASN A 252 10.15 9.97 17.28
N PRO A 253 10.01 9.56 16.01
CA PRO A 253 11.16 9.22 15.17
C PRO A 253 12.03 10.45 14.86
N GLN A 254 13.34 10.28 14.90
CA GLN A 254 14.34 11.31 14.62
C GLN A 254 14.87 11.18 13.18
N TRP A 255 14.05 11.52 12.19
CA TRP A 255 14.36 11.33 10.77
C TRP A 255 15.67 11.97 10.29
N LYS A 256 16.31 11.35 9.32
CA LYS A 256 17.52 11.85 8.65
C LYS A 256 17.47 11.56 7.14
N PRO A 257 17.32 12.61 6.30
CA PRO A 257 17.25 14.04 6.63
C PRO A 257 15.98 14.46 7.39
N THR A 258 16.02 15.63 8.05
CA THR A 258 14.95 16.09 8.96
C THR A 258 13.82 16.83 8.24
N THR A 259 14.11 17.43 7.09
CA THR A 259 13.13 18.21 6.32
C THR A 259 13.10 17.81 4.85
N LEU A 260 11.98 18.06 4.18
CA LEU A 260 11.86 17.82 2.73
C LEU A 260 12.93 18.58 1.93
N ALA A 261 13.29 19.80 2.33
CA ALA A 261 14.27 20.62 1.63
C ALA A 261 15.69 20.02 1.64
N GLU A 262 16.03 19.25 2.67
CA GLU A 262 17.34 18.58 2.78
C GLU A 262 17.43 17.32 1.90
N VAL A 263 16.30 16.75 1.49
CA VAL A 263 16.23 15.55 0.65
C VAL A 263 16.37 15.95 -0.82
N THR A 264 17.59 15.99 -1.34
CA THR A 264 17.85 16.40 -2.73
C THR A 264 17.34 15.38 -3.76
N SER A 265 17.08 15.83 -4.99
CA SER A 265 16.74 14.91 -6.10
C SER A 265 17.83 13.87 -6.34
N SER A 266 19.10 14.27 -6.27
CA SER A 266 20.23 13.33 -6.40
C SER A 266 20.25 12.27 -5.31
N TYR A 267 19.88 12.62 -4.07
CA TYR A 267 19.75 11.65 -2.99
C TYR A 267 18.62 10.64 -3.27
N ILE A 268 17.49 11.10 -3.79
CA ILE A 268 16.40 10.21 -4.23
C ILE A 268 16.82 9.35 -5.42
N ASP A 269 17.56 9.89 -6.39
CA ASP A 269 18.07 9.14 -7.55
C ASP A 269 18.89 7.90 -7.13
N GLU A 270 19.69 8.01 -6.07
CA GLU A 270 20.45 6.86 -5.54
C GLU A 270 19.55 5.69 -5.13
N HIS A 271 18.32 5.95 -4.66
CA HIS A 271 17.38 4.89 -4.26
C HIS A 271 16.78 4.15 -5.46
N PHE A 272 16.76 4.77 -6.64
CA PHE A 272 16.19 4.18 -7.86
C PHE A 272 17.25 3.52 -8.76
N LYS A 273 18.53 3.55 -8.37
CA LYS A 273 19.60 2.87 -9.10
C LYS A 273 19.42 1.36 -9.07
N SER A 274 19.68 0.73 -10.20
CA SER A 274 19.60 -0.73 -10.33
C SER A 274 20.51 -1.43 -9.32
N LEU A 275 20.03 -2.58 -8.81
CA LEU A 275 20.82 -3.47 -7.96
C LEU A 275 21.77 -4.39 -8.76
N GLY A 276 21.80 -4.28 -10.09
CA GLY A 276 22.59 -5.16 -10.96
C GLY A 276 22.16 -6.62 -10.81
N ASP A 277 23.12 -7.52 -10.58
CA ASP A 277 22.86 -8.96 -10.39
C ASP A 277 22.05 -9.29 -9.12
N GLN A 278 21.78 -8.29 -8.27
CA GLN A 278 21.00 -8.43 -7.05
C GLN A 278 19.54 -7.99 -7.21
N GLU A 279 19.09 -7.65 -8.42
CA GLU A 279 17.68 -7.37 -8.70
C GLU A 279 16.77 -8.56 -8.35
N LEU A 280 15.49 -8.27 -8.10
CA LEU A 280 14.51 -9.32 -7.89
C LEU A 280 14.30 -10.11 -9.17
N VAL A 281 14.54 -11.42 -9.10
CA VAL A 281 14.21 -12.35 -10.18
C VAL A 281 13.00 -13.15 -9.75
N LEU A 282 11.88 -12.87 -10.42
CA LEU A 282 10.63 -13.62 -10.27
C LEU A 282 10.60 -14.67 -11.38
N ASN A 283 10.50 -15.95 -11.01
CA ASN A 283 10.37 -17.06 -11.96
C ASN A 283 8.92 -17.31 -12.37
#